data_AF-A0A8R1WP77-F1
#
_entry.id   AF-A0A8R1WP77-F1
#
_cell.length_a   1.000
_cell.length_b   1.000
_cell.length_c   1.000
_cell.angle_alpha   90.00
_cell.angle_beta   90.00
_cell.angle_gamma   90.00
#
_symmetry.space_group_name_H-M   'P 1'
#
loop_
_entity.id
_entity.type
_entity.pdbx_description
1 polymer ?
#
loop_
_entity_poly.entity_id
_entity_poly.type
_entity_poly.pdbx_seq_one_letter_code
_entity_poly.pdbx_strand_id
1 'polypeptide(L)'
;MYRNRKNCDAYREKMTVTGETLENDEQIIDSLTKREIEEYIGEANLASETLAKLNIRIDTLPQKYQQLLDKLAASQSSLGINQLDHVSISLEQTKDITENLEDDYEILKLKHKDLELQRRIEKNIKFIDELRRELEMSRESLSNQNPGPDNVQDYIRQLKQKVVSYEESCTKAKVKYNKLSIPDTILPKSLSVLVTSHEALLEEARSLRQRAEDITFARDAIQNLHRLRR
;
A
#
# COMPACT_ATOMS: atom_id res chain seq x y z
N MET A 1 4.79 -17.55 -67.57
CA MET A 1 3.88 -16.64 -66.82
C MET A 1 2.52 -17.30 -66.56
N TYR A 2 2.42 -18.34 -65.73
CA TYR A 2 1.12 -18.99 -65.43
C TYR A 2 1.11 -19.60 -64.01
N ARG A 3 1.07 -18.77 -62.96
CA ARG A 3 0.77 -19.24 -61.59
C ARG A 3 -0.18 -18.35 -60.77
N ASN A 4 -0.70 -17.25 -61.33
CA ASN A 4 -1.52 -16.30 -60.56
C ASN A 4 -3.04 -16.32 -60.83
N ARG A 5 -3.56 -17.08 -61.80
CA ARG A 5 -5.03 -17.10 -62.04
C ARG A 5 -5.80 -18.05 -61.12
N LYS A 6 -5.26 -19.25 -60.83
CA LYS A 6 -5.96 -20.27 -60.02
C LYS A 6 -6.14 -19.89 -58.54
N ASN A 7 -5.27 -19.04 -57.99
CA ASN A 7 -5.45 -18.56 -56.62
C ASN A 7 -6.55 -17.48 -56.54
N CYS A 8 -6.66 -16.57 -57.51
CA CYS A 8 -7.70 -15.53 -57.47
C CYS A 8 -9.13 -16.08 -57.57
N ASP A 9 -9.34 -17.17 -58.34
CA ASP A 9 -10.65 -17.80 -58.47
C ASP A 9 -11.04 -18.56 -57.18
N ALA A 10 -10.09 -19.23 -56.53
CA ALA A 10 -10.32 -19.94 -55.26
C ALA A 10 -10.58 -18.99 -54.07
N TYR A 11 -10.05 -17.77 -54.08
CA TYR A 11 -10.38 -16.74 -53.08
C TYR A 11 -11.74 -16.08 -53.36
N ARG A 12 -12.13 -15.95 -54.64
CA ARG A 12 -13.42 -15.36 -55.02
C ARG A 12 -14.58 -16.32 -54.73
N GLU A 13 -14.40 -17.61 -54.97
CA GLU A 13 -15.40 -18.67 -54.70
C GLU A 13 -15.55 -18.94 -53.18
N LYS A 14 -14.47 -18.81 -52.40
CA LYS A 14 -14.55 -18.88 -50.93
C LYS A 14 -15.20 -17.64 -50.30
N MET A 15 -15.01 -16.44 -50.86
CA MET A 15 -15.70 -15.23 -50.37
C MET A 15 -17.20 -15.22 -50.71
N THR A 16 -17.61 -15.74 -51.86
CA THR A 16 -19.04 -15.82 -52.23
C THR A 16 -19.78 -16.84 -51.37
N VAL A 17 -19.18 -18.02 -51.11
CA VAL A 17 -19.80 -19.05 -50.26
C VAL A 17 -19.93 -18.58 -48.80
N THR A 18 -18.96 -17.82 -48.26
CA THR A 18 -19.08 -17.24 -46.91
C THR A 18 -20.04 -16.06 -46.83
N GLY A 19 -20.18 -15.28 -47.90
CA GLY A 19 -21.13 -14.16 -47.97
C GLY A 19 -22.58 -14.64 -48.07
N GLU A 20 -22.86 -15.64 -48.90
CA GLU A 20 -24.19 -16.24 -49.05
C GLU A 20 -24.66 -16.99 -47.80
N THR A 21 -23.73 -17.56 -47.00
CA THR A 21 -24.09 -18.17 -45.70
C THR A 21 -24.37 -17.14 -44.62
N LEU A 22 -23.62 -16.02 -44.58
CA LEU A 22 -23.86 -14.94 -43.62
C LEU A 22 -25.16 -14.19 -43.90
N GLU A 23 -25.47 -13.92 -45.18
CA GLU A 23 -26.75 -13.32 -45.58
C GLU A 23 -27.94 -14.25 -45.30
N ASN A 24 -27.77 -15.57 -45.42
CA ASN A 24 -28.80 -16.54 -45.02
C ASN A 24 -28.98 -16.59 -43.50
N ASP A 25 -27.91 -16.56 -42.72
CA ASP A 25 -27.98 -16.57 -41.26
C ASP A 25 -28.64 -15.29 -40.72
N GLU A 26 -28.33 -14.12 -41.30
CA GLU A 26 -29.02 -12.85 -40.99
C GLU A 26 -30.51 -12.90 -41.34
N GLN A 27 -30.87 -13.44 -42.51
CA GLN A 27 -32.30 -13.60 -42.88
C GLN A 27 -33.03 -14.58 -41.96
N ILE A 28 -32.36 -15.64 -41.49
CA ILE A 28 -32.93 -16.59 -40.53
C ILE A 28 -33.17 -15.88 -39.19
N ILE A 29 -32.19 -15.12 -38.69
CA ILE A 29 -32.33 -14.34 -37.43
C ILE A 29 -33.46 -13.32 -37.54
N ASP A 30 -33.57 -12.60 -38.66
CA ASP A 30 -34.65 -11.65 -38.92
C ASP A 30 -36.03 -12.32 -38.98
N SER A 31 -36.11 -13.54 -39.51
CA SER A 31 -37.35 -14.31 -39.55
C SER A 31 -37.77 -14.86 -38.19
N LEU A 32 -36.80 -15.26 -37.36
CA LEU A 32 -37.01 -15.76 -36.00
C LEU A 32 -37.45 -14.61 -35.08
N THR A 33 -36.75 -13.49 -35.11
CA THR A 33 -37.11 -12.29 -34.33
C THR A 33 -38.50 -11.76 -34.68
N LYS A 34 -38.88 -11.74 -35.97
CA LYS A 34 -40.26 -11.41 -36.37
C LYS A 34 -41.29 -12.37 -35.79
N ARG A 35 -41.02 -13.67 -35.85
CA ARG A 35 -41.93 -14.69 -35.30
C ARG A 35 -42.07 -14.58 -33.78
N GLU A 36 -40.98 -14.32 -33.07
CA GLU A 36 -40.98 -14.08 -31.61
C GLU A 36 -41.81 -12.84 -31.25
N ILE A 37 -41.70 -11.75 -32.04
CA ILE A 37 -42.51 -10.54 -31.85
C ILE A 37 -44.00 -10.83 -32.09
N GLU A 38 -44.34 -11.56 -33.15
CA GLU A 38 -45.72 -11.93 -33.48
C GLU A 38 -46.33 -12.87 -32.42
N GLU A 39 -45.56 -13.84 -31.94
CA GLU A 39 -45.96 -14.76 -30.86
C GLU A 39 -46.20 -13.99 -29.56
N TYR A 40 -45.30 -13.08 -29.19
CA TYR A 40 -45.47 -12.19 -28.04
C TYR A 40 -46.71 -11.30 -28.14
N ILE A 41 -46.96 -10.70 -29.32
CA ILE A 41 -48.18 -9.91 -29.56
C ILE A 41 -49.42 -10.80 -29.44
N GLY A 42 -49.36 -12.03 -29.96
CA GLY A 42 -50.41 -13.03 -29.83
C GLY A 42 -50.73 -13.36 -28.37
N GLU A 43 -49.70 -13.64 -27.56
CA GLU A 43 -49.84 -13.91 -26.12
C GLU A 43 -50.40 -12.70 -25.35
N ALA A 44 -49.91 -11.49 -25.62
CA ALA A 44 -50.38 -10.27 -24.99
C ALA A 44 -51.85 -9.98 -25.31
N ASN A 45 -52.28 -10.23 -26.55
CA ASN A 45 -53.67 -10.11 -26.97
C ASN A 45 -54.56 -11.15 -26.27
N LEU A 46 -54.10 -12.39 -26.18
CA LEU A 46 -54.83 -13.47 -25.50
C LEU A 46 -54.93 -13.22 -23.99
N ALA A 47 -53.88 -12.69 -23.37
CA ALA A 47 -53.88 -12.25 -21.99
C ALA A 47 -54.86 -11.09 -21.77
N SER A 48 -54.88 -10.10 -22.67
CA SER A 48 -55.81 -8.96 -22.62
C SER A 48 -57.27 -9.41 -22.76
N GLU A 49 -57.54 -10.34 -23.68
CA GLU A 49 -58.86 -10.96 -23.85
C GLU A 49 -59.28 -11.77 -22.62
N THR A 50 -58.34 -12.50 -22.01
CA THR A 50 -58.58 -13.27 -20.78
C THR A 50 -58.88 -12.35 -19.60
N LEU A 51 -58.11 -11.27 -19.42
CA LEU A 51 -58.35 -10.26 -18.40
C LEU A 51 -59.70 -9.56 -18.59
N ALA A 52 -60.07 -9.26 -19.84
CA ALA A 52 -61.38 -8.70 -20.18
C ALA A 52 -62.53 -9.67 -19.85
N LYS A 53 -62.36 -10.97 -20.15
CA LYS A 53 -63.32 -12.03 -19.76
C LYS A 53 -63.44 -12.19 -18.25
N LEU A 54 -62.35 -12.00 -17.51
CA LEU A 54 -62.32 -12.01 -16.04
C LEU A 54 -62.78 -10.67 -15.41
N ASN A 55 -63.15 -9.68 -16.23
CA ASN A 55 -63.52 -8.32 -15.82
C ASN A 55 -62.47 -7.62 -14.95
N ILE A 56 -61.19 -7.97 -15.14
CA ILE A 56 -60.06 -7.34 -14.46
C ILE A 56 -59.63 -6.14 -15.31
N ARG A 57 -59.90 -4.93 -14.83
CA ARG A 57 -59.46 -3.68 -15.45
C ARG A 57 -58.41 -2.99 -14.58
N ILE A 58 -57.51 -2.23 -15.19
CA ILE A 58 -56.51 -1.42 -14.48
C ILE A 58 -57.20 -0.50 -13.46
N ASP A 59 -58.35 0.08 -13.83
CA ASP A 59 -59.14 0.97 -12.97
C ASP A 59 -59.77 0.27 -11.74
N THR A 60 -59.90 -1.05 -11.78
CA THR A 60 -60.48 -1.87 -10.71
C THR A 60 -59.44 -2.44 -9.74
N LEU A 61 -58.15 -2.27 -10.04
CA LEU A 61 -57.06 -2.70 -9.17
C LEU A 61 -56.91 -1.76 -7.96
N PRO A 62 -56.47 -2.28 -6.79
CA PRO A 62 -56.15 -1.42 -5.65
C PRO A 62 -55.10 -0.36 -5.99
N GLN A 63 -55.25 0.83 -5.42
CA GLN A 63 -54.46 2.04 -5.76
C GLN A 63 -52.93 1.83 -5.68
N LYS A 64 -52.46 0.98 -4.76
CA LYS A 64 -51.03 0.63 -4.65
C LYS A 64 -50.49 -0.03 -5.92
N TYR A 65 -51.28 -0.89 -6.56
CA TYR A 65 -50.88 -1.60 -7.77
C TYR A 65 -50.99 -0.72 -9.02
N GLN A 66 -52.00 0.15 -9.08
CA GLN A 66 -52.10 1.17 -10.13
C GLN A 66 -50.84 2.06 -10.13
N GLN A 67 -50.45 2.58 -8.96
CA GLN A 67 -49.24 3.39 -8.82
C GLN A 67 -47.95 2.65 -9.20
N LEU A 68 -47.87 1.33 -8.97
CA LEU A 68 -46.73 0.52 -9.39
C LEU A 68 -46.69 0.35 -10.91
N LEU A 69 -47.84 0.09 -11.53
CA LEU A 69 -47.96 -0.02 -12.99
C LEU A 69 -47.63 1.31 -13.67
N ASP A 70 -48.10 2.43 -13.12
CA ASP A 70 -47.81 3.77 -13.65
C ASP A 70 -46.32 4.11 -13.56
N LYS A 71 -45.68 3.80 -12.42
CA LYS A 71 -44.23 3.99 -12.24
C LYS A 71 -43.43 3.11 -13.19
N LEU A 72 -43.86 1.86 -13.37
CA LEU A 72 -43.21 0.92 -14.27
C LEU A 72 -43.34 1.38 -15.73
N ALA A 73 -44.53 1.79 -16.16
CA ALA A 73 -44.79 2.32 -17.50
C ALA A 73 -43.99 3.61 -17.79
N ALA A 74 -43.89 4.52 -16.80
CA ALA A 74 -43.07 5.72 -16.89
C ALA A 74 -41.57 5.39 -17.01
N SER A 75 -41.07 4.45 -16.19
CA SER A 75 -39.69 4.00 -16.25
C SER A 75 -39.37 3.31 -17.58
N GLN A 76 -40.26 2.45 -18.06
CA GLN A 76 -40.14 1.75 -19.34
C GLN A 76 -40.07 2.74 -20.52
N SER A 77 -40.93 3.77 -20.49
CA SER A 77 -40.93 4.84 -21.50
C SER A 77 -39.63 5.66 -21.46
N SER A 78 -39.12 5.98 -20.26
CA SER A 78 -37.89 6.77 -20.10
C SER A 78 -36.64 6.03 -20.59
N LEU A 79 -36.61 4.70 -20.47
CA LEU A 79 -35.49 3.86 -20.89
C LEU A 79 -35.58 3.44 -22.36
N GLY A 80 -36.67 3.79 -23.07
CA GLY A 80 -36.88 3.37 -24.46
C GLY A 80 -37.05 1.86 -24.62
N ILE A 81 -37.49 1.16 -23.56
CA ILE A 81 -37.60 -0.29 -23.53
C ILE A 81 -38.98 -0.69 -24.07
N ASN A 82 -39.02 -1.27 -25.27
CA ASN A 82 -40.28 -1.72 -25.87
C ASN A 82 -40.88 -2.94 -25.13
N GLN A 83 -40.04 -3.78 -24.50
CA GLN A 83 -40.43 -4.98 -23.76
C GLN A 83 -39.57 -5.16 -22.50
N LEU A 84 -40.22 -5.36 -21.36
CA LEU A 84 -39.55 -5.68 -20.10
C LEU A 84 -39.10 -7.15 -20.12
N ASP A 85 -37.85 -7.38 -20.52
CA ASP A 85 -37.21 -8.68 -20.39
C ASP A 85 -36.75 -8.90 -18.94
N HIS A 86 -37.33 -9.90 -18.28
CA HIS A 86 -37.00 -10.28 -16.91
C HIS A 86 -35.52 -10.65 -16.75
N VAL A 87 -34.90 -11.24 -17.78
CA VAL A 87 -33.49 -11.63 -17.74
C VAL A 87 -32.61 -10.39 -17.73
N SER A 88 -32.85 -9.45 -18.64
CA SER A 88 -32.12 -8.17 -18.70
C SER A 88 -32.25 -7.34 -17.41
N ILE A 89 -33.45 -7.28 -16.82
CA ILE A 89 -33.67 -6.57 -15.55
C ILE A 89 -32.92 -7.26 -14.39
N SER A 90 -32.97 -8.58 -14.33
CA SER A 90 -32.24 -9.35 -13.31
C SER A 90 -30.73 -9.20 -13.45
N LEU A 91 -30.23 -9.11 -14.68
CA LEU A 91 -28.82 -8.90 -14.98
C LEU A 91 -28.34 -7.53 -14.51
N GLU A 92 -29.12 -6.47 -14.77
CA GLU A 92 -28.77 -5.10 -14.33
C GLU A 92 -28.80 -4.99 -12.81
N GLN A 93 -29.80 -5.58 -12.14
CA GLN A 93 -29.83 -5.65 -10.68
C GLN A 93 -28.64 -6.40 -10.10
N THR A 94 -28.22 -7.50 -10.75
CA THR A 94 -27.06 -8.27 -10.31
C THR A 94 -25.78 -7.45 -10.47
N LYS A 95 -25.66 -6.72 -11.58
CA LYS A 95 -24.54 -5.82 -11.87
C LYS A 95 -24.41 -4.73 -10.81
N ASP A 96 -25.51 -4.05 -10.47
CA ASP A 96 -25.54 -3.04 -9.41
C ASP A 96 -25.09 -3.62 -8.05
N ILE A 97 -25.55 -4.84 -7.72
CA ILE A 97 -25.14 -5.51 -6.48
C ILE A 97 -23.64 -5.82 -6.49
N THR A 98 -23.10 -6.29 -7.62
CA THR A 98 -21.66 -6.59 -7.73
C THR A 98 -20.79 -5.34 -7.66
N GLU A 99 -21.19 -4.23 -8.29
CA GLU A 99 -20.44 -2.97 -8.20
C GLU A 99 -20.38 -2.46 -6.75
N ASN A 100 -21.52 -2.49 -6.04
CA ASN A 100 -21.56 -2.13 -4.62
C ASN A 100 -20.68 -3.03 -3.74
N LEU A 101 -20.62 -4.34 -4.03
CA LEU A 101 -19.76 -5.27 -3.30
C LEU A 101 -18.28 -5.01 -3.52
N GLU A 102 -17.90 -4.54 -4.71
CA GLU A 102 -16.51 -4.20 -5.03
C GLU A 102 -16.06 -2.93 -4.29
N ASP A 103 -16.94 -1.92 -4.23
CA ASP A 103 -16.74 -0.72 -3.40
C ASP A 103 -16.64 -1.07 -1.90
N ASP A 104 -17.55 -1.89 -1.39
CA ASP A 104 -17.53 -2.36 -0.01
C ASP A 104 -16.23 -3.12 0.32
N TYR A 105 -15.72 -3.91 -0.62
CA TYR A 105 -14.46 -4.61 -0.48
C TYR A 105 -13.26 -3.66 -0.41
N GLU A 106 -13.20 -2.65 -1.27
CA GLU A 106 -12.11 -1.66 -1.25
C GLU A 106 -12.18 -0.80 0.04
N ILE A 107 -13.38 -0.43 0.50
CA ILE A 107 -13.57 0.23 1.80
C ILE A 107 -13.04 -0.66 2.93
N LEU A 108 -13.34 -1.96 2.91
CA LEU A 108 -12.90 -2.90 3.95
C LEU A 108 -11.37 -3.03 3.98
N LYS A 109 -10.73 -3.08 2.81
CA LYS A 109 -9.28 -3.12 2.66
C LYS A 109 -8.62 -1.84 3.17
N LEU A 110 -9.19 -0.67 2.86
CA LEU A 110 -8.72 0.61 3.38
C LEU A 110 -8.84 0.68 4.90
N LYS A 111 -9.97 0.23 5.49
CA LYS A 111 -10.14 0.14 6.94
C LYS A 111 -9.10 -0.77 7.60
N HIS A 112 -8.77 -1.90 6.98
CA HIS A 112 -7.74 -2.80 7.51
C HIS A 112 -6.36 -2.13 7.52
N LYS A 113 -6.02 -1.43 6.44
CA LYS A 113 -4.75 -0.68 6.33
C LYS A 113 -4.66 0.45 7.34
N ASP A 114 -5.76 1.16 7.58
CA ASP A 114 -5.82 2.21 8.60
C ASP A 114 -5.57 1.66 10.01
N LEU A 115 -6.20 0.53 10.35
CA LEU A 115 -5.95 -0.17 11.62
C LEU A 115 -4.50 -0.67 11.78
N GLU A 116 -3.84 -1.06 10.69
CA GLU A 116 -2.41 -1.41 10.72
C GLU A 116 -1.54 -0.18 11.00
N LEU A 117 -1.84 0.94 10.32
CA LEU A 117 -1.12 2.20 10.50
C LEU A 117 -1.29 2.76 11.92
N GLN A 118 -2.50 2.75 12.46
CA GLN A 118 -2.77 3.16 13.85
C GLN A 118 -1.95 2.33 14.84
N ARG A 119 -1.90 1.00 14.68
CA ARG A 119 -1.05 0.13 15.52
C ARG A 119 0.44 0.46 15.41
N ARG A 120 0.92 0.86 14.23
CA ARG A 120 2.32 1.33 14.06
C ARG A 120 2.55 2.67 14.74
N ILE A 121 1.61 3.61 14.62
CA ILE A 121 1.68 4.92 15.28
C ILE A 121 1.75 4.74 16.80
N GLU A 122 0.89 3.91 17.39
CA GLU A 122 0.91 3.63 18.83
C GLU A 122 2.24 3.05 19.31
N LYS A 123 2.82 2.12 18.54
CA LYS A 123 4.16 1.58 18.83
C LYS A 123 5.23 2.66 18.79
N ASN A 124 5.18 3.55 17.80
CA ASN A 124 6.13 4.65 17.68
C ASN A 124 5.98 5.67 18.82
N ILE A 125 4.76 5.97 19.25
CA ILE A 125 4.51 6.85 20.40
C ILE A 125 5.19 6.28 21.65
N LYS A 126 4.94 4.99 21.96
CA LYS A 126 5.59 4.32 23.10
C LYS A 126 7.12 4.36 23.01
N PHE A 127 7.67 4.13 21.83
CA PHE A 127 9.10 4.20 21.60
C PHE A 127 9.67 5.61 21.82
N ILE A 128 8.98 6.65 21.35
CA ILE A 128 9.37 8.05 21.56
C ILE A 128 9.32 8.42 23.04
N ASP A 129 8.29 7.98 23.76
CA ASP A 129 8.17 8.24 25.20
C ASP A 129 9.28 7.55 26.00
N GLU A 130 9.66 6.32 25.62
CA GLU A 130 10.81 5.62 26.19
C GLU A 130 12.11 6.41 25.98
N LEU A 131 12.35 6.89 24.76
CA LEU A 131 13.51 7.73 24.45
C LEU A 131 13.53 9.04 25.22
N ARG A 132 12.37 9.69 25.38
CA ARG A 132 12.24 10.90 26.20
C ARG A 132 12.61 10.64 27.65
N ARG A 133 12.15 9.50 28.20
CA ARG A 133 12.50 9.07 29.56
C ARG A 133 14.00 8.79 29.70
N GLU A 134 14.60 8.09 28.75
CA GLU A 134 16.05 7.83 28.74
C GLU A 134 16.88 9.12 28.64
N LEU A 135 16.43 10.08 27.83
CA LEU A 135 17.05 11.40 27.74
C LEU A 135 16.95 12.17 29.05
N GLU A 136 15.80 12.16 29.70
CA GLU A 136 15.62 12.83 30.99
C GLU A 136 16.51 12.18 32.08
N MET A 137 16.50 10.85 32.17
CA MET A 137 17.40 10.13 33.09
C MET A 137 18.88 10.43 32.81
N SER A 138 19.26 10.55 31.54
CA SER A 138 20.62 10.92 31.15
C SER A 138 20.94 12.36 31.57
N ARG A 139 19.98 13.28 31.43
CA ARG A 139 20.12 14.68 31.84
C ARG A 139 20.24 14.80 33.36
N GLU A 140 19.43 14.09 34.12
CA GLU A 140 19.51 14.00 35.59
C GLU A 140 20.82 13.35 36.05
N SER A 141 21.28 12.31 35.35
CA SER A 141 22.57 11.65 35.63
C SER A 141 23.75 12.60 35.41
N LEU A 142 23.68 13.49 34.42
CA LEU A 142 24.71 14.50 34.14
C LEU A 142 24.61 15.72 35.06
N SER A 143 23.40 16.16 35.45
CA SER A 143 23.21 17.35 36.29
C SER A 143 23.65 17.14 37.74
N ASN A 144 23.63 15.90 38.23
CA ASN A 144 24.00 15.56 39.61
C ASN A 144 25.49 15.19 39.80
N GLN A 145 26.35 15.44 38.81
CA GLN A 145 27.77 15.08 38.86
C GLN A 145 28.66 16.28 39.20
N ASN A 146 28.61 16.72 40.45
CA ASN A 146 29.80 17.34 41.05
C ASN A 146 30.35 16.35 42.09
N PRO A 147 31.18 15.38 41.68
CA PRO A 147 31.69 14.39 42.60
C PRO A 147 32.60 15.09 43.62
N GLY A 148 32.19 15.08 44.89
CA GLY A 148 33.04 15.45 46.00
C GLY A 148 34.20 14.44 46.16
N PRO A 149 35.29 14.81 46.86
CA PRO A 149 36.53 14.03 46.91
C PRO A 149 36.35 12.56 47.33
N ASP A 150 35.32 12.27 48.14
CA ASP A 150 35.03 10.92 48.64
C ASP A 150 34.42 9.98 47.58
N ASN A 151 33.81 10.52 46.51
CA ASN A 151 33.03 9.75 45.54
C ASN A 151 33.67 9.74 44.13
N VAL A 152 34.76 10.50 43.93
CA VAL A 152 35.45 10.65 42.63
C VAL A 152 35.99 9.32 42.11
N GLN A 153 36.52 8.45 42.96
CA GLN A 153 37.11 7.18 42.53
C GLN A 153 36.05 6.19 42.01
N ASP A 154 34.90 6.12 42.68
CA ASP A 154 33.78 5.31 42.22
C ASP A 154 33.17 5.86 40.93
N TYR A 155 33.09 7.18 40.82
CA TYR A 155 32.66 7.85 39.60
C TYR A 155 33.61 7.57 38.42
N ILE A 156 34.93 7.62 38.63
CA ILE A 156 35.94 7.24 37.64
C ILE A 156 35.79 5.76 37.24
N ARG A 157 35.54 4.85 38.20
CA ARG A 157 35.33 3.43 37.91
C ARG A 157 34.07 3.21 37.05
N GLN A 158 32.97 3.89 37.38
CA GLN A 158 31.74 3.83 36.59
C GLN A 158 31.91 4.42 35.18
N LEU A 159 32.65 5.53 35.04
CA LEU A 159 32.98 6.11 33.75
C LEU A 159 33.81 5.15 32.89
N LYS A 160 34.84 4.51 33.47
CA LYS A 160 35.64 3.49 32.76
C LYS A 160 34.77 2.35 32.25
N GLN A 161 33.83 1.87 33.07
CA GLN A 161 32.92 0.81 32.67
C GLN A 161 31.95 1.26 31.56
N LYS A 162 31.45 2.50 31.62
CA LYS A 162 30.64 3.10 30.55
C LYS A 162 31.42 3.21 29.24
N VAL A 163 32.68 3.68 29.29
CA VAL A 163 33.55 3.76 28.10
C VAL A 163 33.70 2.40 27.43
N VAL A 164 34.01 1.34 28.19
CA VAL A 164 34.11 -0.03 27.65
C VAL A 164 32.79 -0.47 27.00
N SER A 165 31.65 -0.21 27.62
CA SER A 165 30.35 -0.57 27.05
C SER A 165 30.04 0.18 25.74
N TYR A 166 30.45 1.45 25.63
CA TYR A 166 30.30 2.22 24.40
C TYR A 166 31.25 1.75 23.30
N GLU A 167 32.49 1.40 23.62
CA GLU A 167 33.43 0.79 22.68
C GLU A 167 32.89 -0.55 22.11
N GLU A 168 32.31 -1.39 22.97
CA GLU A 168 31.64 -2.63 22.53
C GLU A 168 30.42 -2.36 21.65
N SER A 169 29.64 -1.31 21.95
CA SER A 169 28.49 -0.92 21.13
C SER A 169 28.93 -0.39 19.76
N CYS A 170 29.95 0.47 19.72
CA CYS A 170 30.54 1.00 18.49
C CYS A 170 31.15 -0.09 17.62
N THR A 171 31.86 -1.06 18.20
CA THR A 171 32.41 -2.20 17.46
C THR A 171 31.30 -3.08 16.87
N LYS A 172 30.24 -3.37 17.63
CA LYS A 172 29.04 -4.07 17.12
C LYS A 172 28.36 -3.30 15.98
N ALA A 173 28.23 -1.98 16.11
CA ALA A 173 27.66 -1.12 15.08
C ALA A 173 28.53 -1.12 13.81
N LYS A 174 29.86 -1.04 13.94
CA LYS A 174 30.82 -1.12 12.83
C LYS A 174 30.72 -2.45 12.09
N VAL A 175 30.60 -3.57 12.81
CA VAL A 175 30.40 -4.90 12.20
C VAL A 175 29.08 -4.97 11.44
N LYS A 176 27.98 -4.44 12.00
CA LYS A 176 26.68 -4.39 11.32
C LYS A 176 26.73 -3.50 10.07
N TYR A 177 27.39 -2.35 10.16
CA TYR A 177 27.57 -1.42 9.05
C TYR A 177 28.39 -2.05 7.91
N ASN A 178 29.51 -2.72 8.24
CA ASN A 178 30.32 -3.44 7.25
C ASN A 178 29.55 -4.58 6.57
N LYS A 179 28.65 -5.27 7.31
CA LYS A 179 27.76 -6.31 6.74
C LYS A 179 26.68 -5.74 5.80
N LEU A 180 26.29 -4.49 5.98
CA LEU A 180 25.27 -3.84 5.15
C LEU A 180 25.78 -3.46 3.76
N SER A 181 27.09 -3.55 3.49
CA SER A 181 27.74 -3.28 2.18
C SER A 181 27.11 -2.08 1.45
N ILE A 182 26.88 -0.99 2.18
CA ILE A 182 26.28 0.22 1.63
C ILE A 182 27.40 0.94 0.87
N PRO A 183 27.25 1.21 -0.44
CA PRO A 183 28.24 1.98 -1.19
C PRO A 183 28.46 3.35 -0.54
N ASP A 184 29.72 3.79 -0.47
CA ASP A 184 30.13 5.08 0.13
C ASP A 184 29.39 6.30 -0.46
N THR A 185 28.79 6.15 -1.65
CA THR A 185 27.98 7.17 -2.32
C THR A 185 26.62 7.45 -1.67
N ILE A 186 26.11 6.56 -0.79
CA ILE A 186 24.82 6.72 -0.11
C ILE A 186 25.00 6.98 1.39
N LEU A 187 26.24 7.15 1.86
CA LEU A 187 26.50 7.43 3.27
C LEU A 187 25.84 8.77 3.66
N PRO A 188 24.89 8.79 4.61
CA PRO A 188 24.24 10.02 5.02
C PRO A 188 25.28 11.04 5.47
N LYS A 189 25.17 12.29 5.01
CA LYS A 189 26.12 13.37 5.34
C LYS A 189 26.38 13.49 6.85
N SER A 190 25.35 13.28 7.67
CA SER A 190 25.45 13.25 9.13
C SER A 190 26.41 12.18 9.65
N LEU A 191 26.46 11.00 9.03
CA LEU A 191 27.36 9.92 9.42
C LEU A 191 28.79 10.17 8.95
N SER A 192 28.98 10.77 7.78
CA SER A 192 30.31 11.20 7.32
C SER A 192 30.93 12.26 8.23
N VAL A 193 30.14 13.23 8.70
CA VAL A 193 30.58 14.26 9.66
C VAL A 193 30.89 13.64 11.02
N LEU A 194 30.14 12.62 11.43
CA LEU A 194 30.41 11.92 12.68
C LEU A 194 31.69 11.09 12.63
N VAL A 195 31.97 10.43 11.49
CA VAL A 195 33.21 9.67 11.28
C VAL A 195 34.43 10.60 11.30
N THR A 196 34.38 11.72 10.58
CA THR A 196 35.51 12.67 10.55
C THR A 196 35.75 13.34 11.90
N SER A 197 34.69 13.69 12.64
CA SER A 197 34.84 14.23 14.00
C SER A 197 35.37 13.19 14.98
N HIS A 198 35.00 11.91 14.85
CA HIS A 198 35.56 10.83 15.66
C HIS A 198 37.06 10.63 15.39
N GLU A 199 37.48 10.67 14.13
CA GLU A 199 38.90 10.58 13.75
C GLU A 199 39.72 11.76 14.30
N ALA A 200 39.18 12.98 14.25
CA ALA A 200 39.82 14.16 14.84
C ALA A 200 39.98 14.03 16.37
N LEU A 201 38.97 13.53 17.07
CA LEU A 201 39.02 13.31 18.52
C LEU A 201 40.02 12.21 18.91
N LEU A 202 40.15 11.16 18.10
CA LEU A 202 41.17 10.12 18.33
C LEU A 202 42.59 10.67 18.17
N GLU A 203 42.82 11.55 17.21
CA GLU A 203 44.13 12.17 17.02
C GLU A 203 44.48 13.15 18.15
N GLU A 204 43.49 13.93 18.61
CA GLU A 204 43.64 14.77 19.80
C GLU A 204 43.97 13.94 21.04
N ALA A 205 43.27 12.81 21.24
CA ALA A 205 43.55 11.90 22.36
C ALA A 205 44.96 11.29 22.30
N ARG A 206 45.46 10.93 21.10
CA ARG A 206 46.84 10.45 20.93
C ARG A 206 47.86 11.54 21.27
N SER A 207 47.64 12.76 20.80
CA SER A 207 48.50 13.92 21.10
C SER A 207 48.57 14.22 22.60
N LEU A 208 47.42 14.21 23.29
CA LEU A 208 47.37 14.39 24.74
C LEU A 208 48.08 13.28 25.49
N ARG A 209 47.98 12.03 25.02
CA ARG A 209 48.67 10.88 25.60
C ARG A 209 50.18 11.00 25.47
N GLN A 210 50.67 11.35 24.28
CA GLN A 210 52.10 11.59 24.05
C GLN A 210 52.63 12.69 24.96
N ARG A 211 51.90 13.80 25.10
CA ARG A 211 52.28 14.89 26.01
C ARG A 211 52.33 14.45 27.49
N ALA A 212 51.43 13.56 27.91
CA ALA A 212 51.47 13.00 29.25
C ALA A 212 52.70 12.11 29.46
N GLU A 213 53.04 11.28 28.47
CA GLU A 213 54.25 10.43 28.48
C GLU A 213 55.53 11.29 28.55
N ASP A 214 55.63 12.37 27.78
CA ASP A 214 56.74 13.32 27.83
C ASP A 214 56.91 13.96 29.23
N ILE A 215 55.79 14.35 29.87
CA ILE A 215 55.81 14.92 31.21
C ILE A 215 56.27 13.87 32.24
N THR A 216 55.84 12.62 32.11
CA THR A 216 56.31 11.54 33.00
C THR A 216 57.79 11.28 32.80
N PHE A 217 58.27 11.23 31.56
CA PHE A 217 59.68 11.07 31.25
C PHE A 217 60.54 12.21 31.82
N ALA A 218 60.09 13.47 31.67
CA ALA A 218 60.77 14.62 32.24
C ALA A 218 60.86 14.56 33.78
N ARG A 219 59.79 14.10 34.45
CA ARG A 219 59.79 13.90 35.91
C ARG A 219 60.76 12.82 36.33
N ASP A 220 60.80 11.69 35.62
CA ASP A 220 61.71 10.58 35.91
C ASP A 220 63.18 10.98 35.68
N ALA A 221 63.46 11.74 34.62
CA ALA A 221 64.79 12.30 34.37
C ALA A 221 65.24 13.25 35.49
N ILE A 222 64.35 14.14 35.96
CA ILE A 222 64.63 15.03 37.10
C ILE A 222 64.90 14.22 38.37
N GLN A 223 64.09 13.21 38.67
CA GLN A 223 64.29 12.34 39.84
C GLN A 223 65.62 11.57 39.76
N ASN A 224 65.99 11.05 38.60
CA ASN A 224 67.25 10.35 38.40
C ASN A 224 68.46 11.28 38.53
N LEU A 225 68.38 12.51 38.00
CA LEU A 225 69.41 13.53 38.21
C LEU A 225 69.56 13.91 39.68
N HIS A 226 68.46 14.04 40.43
CA HIS A 226 68.50 14.27 41.87
C HIS A 226 69.14 13.11 42.65
N ARG A 227 68.95 11.86 42.20
CA ARG A 227 69.59 10.68 42.78
C ARG A 227 71.09 10.61 42.50
N LEU A 228 71.51 10.97 41.28
CA LEU A 228 72.94 10.99 40.89
C LEU A 228 73.73 12.14 41.53
N ARG A 229 73.03 13.18 42.02
CA ARG A 229 73.64 14.33 42.70
C ARG A 229 73.82 14.13 44.22
N ARG A 230 73.21 13.08 44.79
CA ARG A 230 73.45 12.64 46.18
C ARG A 230 74.54 11.58 46.22
#